data_AF-A0A918SJF9-F1
#
_entry.id   AF-A0A918SJF9-F1
#
_cell.length_a   1.000
_cell.length_b   1.000
_cell.length_c   1.000
_cell.angle_alpha   90.00
_cell.angle_beta   90.00
_cell.angle_gamma   90.00
#
_symmetry.space_group_name_H-M   'P 1'
#
loop_
_entity.id
_entity.type
_entity.pdbx_description
1 polymer ?
#
loop_
_entity_poly.entity_id
_entity_poly.type
_entity_poly.pdbx_seq_one_letter_code
_entity_poly.pdbx_strand_id
1 'polypeptide(L)'
;MEQSTLKLTRKIQLLVDLPTREERKEALDTLYRWQNRSFKAANLIVTHLYVQEMIQEFFYLSEGIKYKLVDEKKDEEGILNRSRINSTYRVISDRFKGEIPTNILGNLNHNLMRTFNKKKPEYWRGERSLMNSRRDIAFPFDMEGVKGLAYDEDKKAFCFRFFSIPLKTYLGKDYSDKRRLLERVITGETKLCASHIQLKEGKTFLLAVFEIEKEKHLLKPEVVAEASLSLEYPIVVKIDKAKLNIGTREEFLYRRLAIQAARKRAQEGASYCKSGNGRKRKTKAVQRFHELEKNYVNSRLHLYSRKLIDFCVKYQAGTLILLNQEDKIGIAKEEEFVLRNWSYYELMTKIKYKAEKAGIELITG
;
A
#
# COMPACT_ATOMS: atom_id res chain seq x y z
N MET A 1 -1.59 26.41 1.82
CA MET A 1 -2.72 25.73 2.50
C MET A 1 -2.30 24.29 2.72
N GLU A 2 -1.84 23.94 3.92
CA GLU A 2 -1.44 22.57 4.22
C GLU A 2 -2.66 21.65 4.18
N GLN A 3 -2.54 20.52 3.50
CA GLN A 3 -3.60 19.51 3.52
C GLN A 3 -3.73 18.98 4.95
N SER A 4 -4.82 19.35 5.61
CA SER A 4 -5.17 18.97 6.99
C SER A 4 -5.68 17.54 7.10
N THR A 5 -5.75 16.81 5.98
CA THR A 5 -6.29 15.46 5.88
C THR A 5 -5.23 14.44 5.46
N LEU A 6 -5.34 13.24 6.04
CA LEU A 6 -4.48 12.10 5.76
C LEU A 6 -5.30 10.93 5.23
N LYS A 7 -4.73 10.19 4.28
CA LYS A 7 -5.34 8.98 3.73
C LYS A 7 -4.88 7.76 4.50
N LEU A 8 -5.81 7.08 5.17
CA LEU A 8 -5.57 5.82 5.87
C LEU A 8 -6.19 4.66 5.09
N THR A 9 -5.36 3.70 4.67
CA THR A 9 -5.86 2.48 4.02
C THR A 9 -6.02 1.35 5.03
N ARG A 10 -7.21 0.75 5.10
CA ARG A 10 -7.47 -0.46 5.90
C ARG A 10 -7.96 -1.60 5.04
N LYS A 11 -7.43 -2.80 5.33
CA LYS A 11 -7.84 -4.06 4.72
C LYS A 11 -9.00 -4.67 5.50
N ILE A 12 -10.16 -4.72 4.88
CA ILE A 12 -11.42 -5.26 5.41
C ILE A 12 -11.79 -6.48 4.56
N GLN A 13 -12.18 -7.59 5.17
CA GLN A 13 -12.67 -8.74 4.41
C GLN A 13 -14.14 -8.52 4.06
N LEU A 14 -14.55 -8.88 2.84
CA LEU A 14 -15.93 -8.85 2.40
C LEU A 14 -16.49 -10.27 2.25
N LEU A 15 -17.80 -10.40 2.33
CA LEU A 15 -18.55 -11.61 2.03
C LEU A 15 -19.75 -11.23 1.15
N VAL A 16 -20.15 -12.11 0.23
CA VAL A 16 -21.36 -11.88 -0.57
C VAL A 16 -22.59 -12.14 0.30
N ASP A 17 -23.48 -11.17 0.38
CA ASP A 17 -24.68 -11.23 1.22
C ASP A 17 -25.90 -11.69 0.41
N LEU A 18 -25.84 -12.93 -0.05
CA LEU A 18 -26.93 -13.63 -0.75
C LEU A 18 -27.28 -14.92 0.00
N PRO A 19 -28.54 -15.37 0.02
CA PRO A 19 -28.95 -16.58 0.74
C PRO A 19 -28.44 -17.85 0.06
N THR A 20 -28.51 -17.92 -1.27
CA THR A 20 -28.27 -19.13 -2.06
C THR A 20 -26.79 -19.33 -2.39
N ARG A 21 -26.30 -20.58 -2.34
CA ARG A 21 -24.90 -20.91 -2.68
C ARG A 21 -24.56 -20.63 -4.14
N GLU A 22 -25.51 -20.85 -5.05
CA GLU A 22 -25.34 -20.65 -6.50
C GLU A 22 -25.19 -19.17 -6.83
N GLU A 23 -26.10 -18.32 -6.34
CA GLU A 23 -26.03 -16.86 -6.48
C GLU A 23 -24.72 -16.28 -5.91
N ARG A 24 -24.25 -16.80 -4.77
CA ARG A 24 -22.94 -16.40 -4.21
C ARG A 24 -21.79 -16.73 -5.15
N LYS A 25 -21.85 -17.89 -5.81
CA LYS A 25 -20.82 -18.32 -6.75
C LYS A 25 -20.83 -17.42 -7.99
N GLU A 26 -22.00 -17.12 -8.55
CA GLU A 26 -22.13 -16.22 -9.71
C GLU A 26 -21.63 -14.80 -9.41
N ALA A 27 -21.94 -14.27 -8.23
CA ALA A 27 -21.43 -12.98 -7.77
C ALA A 27 -19.90 -12.99 -7.64
N LEU A 28 -19.32 -14.06 -7.08
CA LEU A 28 -17.87 -14.20 -6.98
C LEU A 28 -17.22 -14.36 -8.36
N ASP A 29 -17.80 -15.15 -9.25
CA ASP A 29 -17.32 -15.35 -10.62
C ASP A 29 -17.34 -14.02 -11.39
N THR A 30 -18.35 -13.18 -11.15
CA THR A 30 -18.42 -11.81 -11.68
C THR A 30 -17.28 -10.93 -11.16
N LEU A 31 -16.99 -10.97 -9.85
CA LEU A 31 -15.86 -10.23 -9.26
C LEU A 31 -14.51 -10.72 -9.80
N TYR A 32 -14.34 -12.03 -9.98
CA TYR A 32 -13.14 -12.61 -10.61
C TYR A 32 -13.01 -12.21 -12.08
N ARG A 33 -14.13 -12.15 -12.82
CA ARG A 33 -14.15 -11.64 -14.20
C ARG A 33 -13.68 -10.19 -14.24
N TRP A 34 -14.20 -9.33 -13.36
CA TRP A 34 -13.75 -7.93 -13.26
C TRP A 34 -12.26 -7.83 -12.95
N GLN A 35 -11.75 -8.58 -11.97
CA GLN A 35 -10.32 -8.59 -11.66
C GLN A 35 -9.46 -9.02 -12.85
N ASN A 36 -9.86 -10.06 -13.59
CA ASN A 36 -9.14 -10.53 -14.78
C ASN A 36 -9.15 -9.48 -15.89
N ARG A 37 -10.30 -8.83 -16.14
CA ARG A 37 -10.40 -7.73 -17.12
C ARG A 37 -9.57 -6.53 -16.69
N SER A 38 -9.56 -6.15 -15.41
CA SER A 38 -8.68 -5.11 -14.88
C SER A 38 -7.21 -5.46 -15.03
N PHE A 39 -6.80 -6.70 -14.81
CA PHE A 39 -5.41 -7.15 -15.05
C PHE A 39 -5.01 -6.97 -16.51
N LYS A 40 -5.84 -7.42 -17.45
CA LYS A 40 -5.58 -7.26 -18.89
C LYS A 40 -5.55 -5.79 -19.30
N ALA A 41 -6.52 -5.01 -18.84
CA ALA A 41 -6.60 -3.58 -19.08
C ALA A 41 -5.37 -2.85 -18.53
N ALA A 42 -4.92 -3.18 -17.31
CA ALA A 42 -3.77 -2.54 -16.69
C ALA A 42 -2.49 -2.71 -17.51
N ASN A 43 -2.21 -3.93 -17.95
CA ASN A 43 -1.03 -4.20 -18.77
C ASN A 43 -1.12 -3.50 -20.14
N LEU A 44 -2.29 -3.50 -20.76
CA LEU A 44 -2.51 -2.75 -22.01
C LEU A 44 -2.27 -1.25 -21.82
N ILE A 45 -2.81 -0.64 -20.76
CA ILE A 45 -2.64 0.79 -20.47
C ILE A 45 -1.16 1.13 -20.36
N VAL A 46 -0.39 0.38 -19.56
CA VAL A 46 1.04 0.67 -19.36
C VAL A 46 1.83 0.49 -20.66
N THR A 47 1.55 -0.56 -21.44
CA THR A 47 2.20 -0.76 -22.75
C THR A 47 1.86 0.37 -23.71
N HIS A 48 0.60 0.78 -23.82
CA HIS A 48 0.20 1.89 -24.68
C HIS A 48 0.81 3.22 -24.23
N LEU A 49 0.88 3.50 -22.92
CA LEU A 49 1.52 4.69 -22.39
C LEU A 49 3.00 4.76 -22.73
N TYR A 50 3.70 3.62 -22.67
CA TYR A 50 5.11 3.53 -23.02
C TYR A 50 5.33 3.67 -24.52
N VAL A 51 4.56 2.96 -25.35
CA VAL A 51 4.64 3.08 -26.81
C VAL A 51 4.34 4.50 -27.26
N GLN A 52 3.34 5.17 -26.66
CA GLN A 52 3.06 6.58 -26.95
C GLN A 52 4.30 7.43 -26.72
N GLU A 53 4.99 7.31 -25.58
CA GLU A 53 6.19 8.10 -25.31
C GLU A 53 7.36 7.76 -26.23
N MET A 54 7.56 6.47 -26.52
CA MET A 54 8.68 5.99 -27.34
C MET A 54 8.48 6.18 -28.85
N ILE A 55 7.29 6.57 -29.30
CA ILE A 55 6.99 6.63 -30.74
C ILE A 55 7.90 7.61 -31.49
N GLN A 56 8.37 8.66 -30.80
CA GLN A 56 9.33 9.63 -31.33
C GLN A 56 10.75 9.04 -31.48
N GLU A 57 11.07 7.99 -30.74
CA GLU A 57 12.37 7.30 -30.77
C GLU A 57 12.40 6.14 -31.77
N PHE A 58 11.26 5.80 -32.38
CA PHE A 58 11.17 4.76 -33.41
C PHE A 58 11.63 5.29 -34.77
N PHE A 59 12.90 5.69 -34.85
CA PHE A 59 13.57 6.24 -36.05
C PHE A 59 13.55 5.31 -37.27
N TYR A 60 13.21 4.03 -37.07
CA TYR A 60 13.07 3.01 -38.11
C TYR A 60 11.65 2.94 -38.71
N LEU A 61 10.74 3.84 -38.30
CA LEU A 61 9.44 4.01 -38.95
C LEU A 61 9.52 5.19 -39.94
N SER A 62 9.01 5.01 -41.15
CA SER A 62 9.15 5.96 -42.27
C SER A 62 8.39 7.29 -42.08
N GLU A 63 8.85 8.34 -42.80
CA GLU A 63 8.40 9.74 -42.74
C GLU A 63 6.88 9.90 -43.00
N GLY A 64 6.13 9.85 -41.91
CA GLY A 64 4.72 10.25 -41.83
C GLY A 64 4.23 10.39 -40.38
N ILE A 65 5.15 10.29 -39.41
CA ILE A 65 4.85 10.26 -37.99
C ILE A 65 4.96 11.69 -37.46
N LYS A 66 3.82 12.32 -37.23
CA LYS A 66 3.72 13.67 -36.65
C LYS A 66 4.48 13.72 -35.32
N TYR A 67 5.13 14.85 -35.01
CA TYR A 67 6.21 14.87 -34.03
C TYR A 67 5.79 15.13 -32.58
N LYS A 68 4.49 15.33 -32.26
CA LYS A 68 4.05 15.62 -30.88
C LYS A 68 2.89 14.74 -30.39
N LEU A 69 2.99 14.27 -29.15
CA LEU A 69 1.95 13.48 -28.44
C LEU A 69 0.81 14.35 -27.90
N VAL A 70 0.29 15.24 -28.75
CA VAL A 70 -0.79 16.16 -28.43
C VAL A 70 -1.99 15.83 -29.31
N ASP A 71 -3.17 16.26 -28.85
CA ASP A 71 -4.40 16.20 -29.64
C ASP A 71 -4.22 17.02 -30.93
N GLU A 72 -4.50 16.46 -32.09
CA GLU A 72 -4.45 17.14 -33.40
C GLU A 72 -5.30 18.42 -33.41
N LYS A 73 -6.34 18.48 -32.55
CA LYS A 73 -7.17 19.68 -32.39
C LYS A 73 -6.55 20.78 -31.54
N LYS A 74 -5.45 20.50 -30.85
CA LYS A 74 -4.74 21.43 -29.95
C LYS A 74 -3.36 21.84 -30.48
N ASP A 75 -2.73 21.00 -31.29
CA ASP A 75 -1.45 21.27 -31.95
C ASP A 75 -1.47 20.57 -33.32
N GLU A 76 -1.13 21.29 -34.39
CA GLU A 76 -1.13 20.78 -35.77
C GLU A 76 -0.13 19.62 -35.95
N GLU A 77 0.90 19.56 -35.10
CA GLU A 77 1.88 18.46 -35.05
C GLU A 77 1.46 17.29 -34.14
N GLY A 78 0.23 17.30 -33.62
CA GLY A 78 -0.33 16.23 -32.79
C GLY A 78 -0.52 14.90 -33.53
N ILE A 79 -0.16 13.75 -32.93
CA ILE A 79 -0.43 12.41 -33.48
C ILE A 79 -1.80 11.87 -33.04
N LEU A 80 -2.32 12.37 -31.94
CA LEU A 80 -3.50 11.78 -31.31
C LEU A 80 -4.76 12.50 -31.80
N ASN A 81 -5.79 11.76 -32.22
CA ASN A 81 -7.09 12.39 -32.52
C ASN A 81 -7.79 13.00 -31.28
N ARG A 82 -7.21 12.82 -30.07
CA ARG A 82 -7.76 13.17 -28.74
C ARG A 82 -6.66 13.32 -27.68
N SER A 83 -7.02 13.81 -26.49
CA SER A 83 -6.10 13.83 -25.33
C SER A 83 -5.51 12.45 -24.99
N ARG A 84 -4.26 12.44 -24.52
CA ARG A 84 -3.50 11.25 -24.10
C ARG A 84 -4.23 10.36 -23.07
N ILE A 85 -4.96 10.99 -22.15
CA ILE A 85 -5.75 10.27 -21.12
C ILE A 85 -6.91 9.51 -21.78
N ASN A 86 -7.57 10.15 -22.76
CA ASN A 86 -8.73 9.60 -23.43
C ASN A 86 -8.36 8.53 -24.44
N SER A 87 -7.17 8.56 -25.04
CA SER A 87 -6.73 7.54 -25.99
C SER A 87 -6.54 6.18 -25.31
N THR A 88 -5.87 6.12 -24.16
CA THR A 88 -5.71 4.87 -23.40
C THR A 88 -7.03 4.37 -22.82
N TYR A 89 -7.89 5.27 -22.34
CA TYR A 89 -9.24 4.93 -21.86
C TYR A 89 -10.11 4.35 -22.98
N ARG A 90 -10.02 4.87 -24.20
CA ARG A 90 -10.82 4.37 -25.33
C ARG A 90 -10.39 2.97 -25.74
N VAL A 91 -9.08 2.70 -25.79
CA VAL A 91 -8.55 1.35 -26.10
C VAL A 91 -9.11 0.30 -25.13
N ILE A 92 -9.16 0.60 -23.83
CA ILE A 92 -9.71 -0.33 -22.84
C ILE A 92 -11.23 -0.37 -22.87
N SER A 93 -11.89 0.77 -23.11
CA SER A 93 -13.34 0.85 -23.22
C SER A 93 -13.83 0.02 -24.40
N ASP A 94 -13.29 0.20 -25.60
CA ASP A 94 -13.71 -0.53 -26.80
C ASP A 94 -13.50 -2.05 -26.65
N ARG A 95 -12.49 -2.47 -25.89
CA ARG A 95 -12.19 -3.90 -25.66
C ARG A 95 -12.98 -4.54 -24.52
N PHE A 96 -13.41 -3.79 -23.51
CA PHE A 96 -14.00 -4.34 -22.28
C PHE A 96 -15.37 -3.74 -21.90
N LYS A 97 -15.95 -2.87 -22.73
CA LYS A 97 -17.29 -2.31 -22.53
C LYS A 97 -18.32 -3.42 -22.43
N GLY A 98 -19.19 -3.33 -21.42
CA GLY A 98 -20.21 -4.34 -21.10
C GLY A 98 -19.72 -5.49 -20.23
N GLU A 99 -18.41 -5.74 -20.12
CA GLU A 99 -17.88 -6.81 -19.27
C GLU A 99 -17.50 -6.37 -17.85
N ILE A 100 -17.16 -5.09 -17.69
CA ILE A 100 -16.74 -4.49 -16.43
C ILE A 100 -17.34 -3.08 -16.31
N PRO A 101 -17.71 -2.64 -15.09
CA PRO A 101 -18.12 -1.26 -14.86
C PRO A 101 -17.09 -0.24 -15.36
N THR A 102 -17.55 0.77 -16.10
CA THR A 102 -16.71 1.85 -16.64
C THR A 102 -16.01 2.64 -15.54
N ASN A 103 -16.65 2.77 -14.37
CA ASN A 103 -16.06 3.40 -13.19
C ASN A 103 -14.72 2.73 -12.79
N ILE A 104 -14.64 1.40 -12.85
CA ILE A 104 -13.40 0.66 -12.54
C ILE A 104 -12.33 0.93 -13.59
N LEU A 105 -12.70 0.94 -14.88
CA LEU A 105 -11.76 1.20 -15.98
C LEU A 105 -11.20 2.63 -15.95
N GLY A 106 -12.07 3.62 -15.71
CA GLY A 106 -11.68 5.02 -15.60
C GLY A 106 -10.67 5.23 -14.48
N ASN A 107 -10.99 4.72 -13.28
CA ASN A 107 -10.11 4.81 -12.13
C ASN A 107 -8.79 4.08 -12.32
N LEU A 108 -8.83 2.91 -12.96
CA LEU A 108 -7.63 2.15 -13.28
C LEU A 108 -6.71 2.96 -14.22
N ASN A 109 -7.28 3.59 -15.27
CA ASN A 109 -6.53 4.41 -16.21
C ASN A 109 -5.87 5.62 -15.52
N HIS A 110 -6.63 6.37 -14.72
CA HIS A 110 -6.10 7.52 -13.98
C HIS A 110 -4.96 7.13 -13.01
N ASN A 111 -5.15 6.06 -12.24
CA ASN A 111 -4.15 5.59 -11.27
C ASN A 111 -2.87 5.10 -11.95
N LEU A 112 -2.99 4.33 -13.04
CA LEU A 112 -1.84 3.82 -13.78
C LEU A 112 -1.08 4.93 -14.48
N MET A 113 -1.77 5.88 -15.11
CA MET A 113 -1.13 7.01 -15.77
C MET A 113 -0.39 7.90 -14.78
N ARG A 114 -0.98 8.21 -13.61
CA ARG A 114 -0.29 8.95 -12.55
C ARG A 114 0.97 8.21 -12.07
N THR A 115 0.87 6.90 -11.91
CA THR A 115 2.00 6.05 -11.49
C THR A 115 3.08 6.01 -12.55
N PHE A 116 2.71 5.90 -13.82
CA PHE A 116 3.62 5.90 -14.95
C PHE A 116 4.36 7.23 -15.07
N ASN A 117 3.65 8.37 -15.02
CA ASN A 117 4.27 9.70 -15.08
C ASN A 117 5.25 9.95 -13.94
N LYS A 118 4.95 9.45 -12.73
CA LYS A 118 5.88 9.54 -11.59
C LYS A 118 7.17 8.74 -11.81
N LYS A 119 7.08 7.59 -12.48
CA LYS A 119 8.20 6.67 -12.72
C LYS A 119 8.90 6.88 -14.06
N LYS A 120 8.33 7.71 -14.94
CA LYS A 120 8.84 8.07 -16.26
C LYS A 120 10.36 8.32 -16.28
N PRO A 121 10.95 9.17 -15.41
CA PRO A 121 12.39 9.42 -15.45
C PRO A 121 13.24 8.16 -15.14
N GLU A 122 12.77 7.28 -14.26
CA GLU A 122 13.46 6.03 -13.93
C GLU A 122 13.45 5.03 -15.10
N TYR A 123 12.39 5.06 -15.93
CA TYR A 123 12.31 4.24 -17.15
C TYR A 123 13.33 4.69 -18.19
N TRP A 124 13.49 6.01 -18.39
CA TRP A 124 14.43 6.57 -19.36
C TRP A 124 15.89 6.36 -19.00
N ARG A 125 16.20 6.37 -17.70
CA ARG A 125 17.55 6.06 -17.21
C ARG A 125 17.87 4.55 -17.22
N GLY A 126 16.90 3.69 -17.57
CA GLY A 126 17.07 2.23 -17.53
C GLY A 126 17.16 1.64 -16.11
N GLU A 127 16.93 2.45 -15.06
CA GLU A 127 17.01 2.03 -13.66
C GLU A 127 15.82 1.12 -13.26
N ARG A 128 14.77 1.10 -14.08
CA ARG A 128 13.53 0.38 -13.78
C ARG A 128 12.92 -0.24 -15.02
N SER A 129 12.46 -1.48 -14.87
CA SER A 129 11.64 -2.15 -15.89
C SER A 129 10.20 -1.65 -15.89
N LEU A 130 9.57 -1.66 -17.07
CA LEU A 130 8.15 -1.34 -17.24
C LEU A 130 7.27 -2.17 -16.29
N MET A 131 6.26 -1.53 -15.72
CA MET A 131 5.40 -2.16 -14.71
C MET A 131 4.52 -3.25 -15.34
N ASN A 132 4.61 -4.47 -14.80
CA ASN A 132 3.72 -5.57 -15.16
C ASN A 132 2.81 -5.91 -13.98
N SER A 133 1.49 -5.87 -14.22
CA SER A 133 0.49 -6.22 -13.23
C SER A 133 0.36 -7.74 -13.11
N ARG A 134 0.02 -8.24 -11.92
CA ARG A 134 -0.27 -9.66 -11.70
C ARG A 134 -1.78 -9.92 -11.75
N ARG A 135 -2.18 -11.18 -11.90
CA ARG A 135 -3.59 -11.58 -11.95
C ARG A 135 -4.37 -11.24 -10.67
N ASP A 136 -3.68 -11.11 -9.54
CA ASP A 136 -4.23 -10.74 -8.22
C ASP A 136 -4.25 -9.22 -7.97
N ILE A 137 -4.28 -8.41 -9.04
CA ILE A 137 -4.38 -6.95 -8.96
C ILE A 137 -5.61 -6.53 -8.15
N ALA A 138 -5.44 -5.49 -7.33
CA ALA A 138 -6.56 -4.81 -6.69
C ALA A 138 -7.14 -3.80 -7.68
N PHE A 139 -8.41 -3.90 -8.03
CA PHE A 139 -9.03 -2.96 -8.97
C PHE A 139 -9.64 -1.78 -8.21
N PRO A 140 -9.39 -0.53 -8.65
CA PRO A 140 -9.90 0.67 -8.01
C PRO A 140 -11.36 0.93 -8.37
N PHE A 141 -12.09 1.59 -7.48
CA PHE A 141 -13.45 2.07 -7.70
C PHE A 141 -13.71 3.34 -6.86
N ASP A 142 -14.69 4.13 -7.28
CA ASP A 142 -15.15 5.31 -6.53
C ASP A 142 -16.48 5.05 -5.82
N MET A 143 -16.89 6.01 -4.98
CA MET A 143 -18.15 5.97 -4.22
C MET A 143 -19.40 5.78 -5.07
N GLU A 144 -19.38 6.13 -6.36
CA GLU A 144 -20.49 5.83 -7.29
C GLU A 144 -20.80 4.33 -7.36
N GLY A 145 -19.78 3.49 -7.18
CA GLY A 145 -19.91 2.03 -7.16
C GLY A 145 -20.47 1.46 -5.86
N VAL A 146 -20.61 2.27 -4.80
CA VAL A 146 -21.10 1.84 -3.49
C VAL A 146 -22.43 2.51 -3.18
N LYS A 147 -23.48 1.71 -2.97
CA LYS A 147 -24.81 2.19 -2.62
C LYS A 147 -25.31 1.58 -1.32
N GLY A 148 -25.98 2.41 -0.50
CA GLY A 148 -26.67 1.96 0.71
C GLY A 148 -25.74 1.37 1.75
N LEU A 149 -24.63 2.03 2.05
CA LEU A 149 -23.77 1.62 3.16
C LEU A 149 -24.51 1.85 4.48
N ALA A 150 -24.94 0.78 5.13
CA ALA A 150 -25.67 0.81 6.39
C ALA A 150 -25.14 -0.26 7.35
N TYR A 151 -25.31 -0.01 8.65
CA TYR A 151 -25.07 -1.01 9.68
C TYR A 151 -26.35 -1.83 9.88
N ASP A 152 -26.23 -3.15 9.75
CA ASP A 152 -27.32 -4.10 9.96
C ASP A 152 -27.13 -4.73 11.35
N GLU A 153 -28.05 -4.45 12.27
CA GLU A 153 -28.00 -4.91 13.67
C GLU A 153 -28.16 -6.43 13.78
N ASP A 154 -29.01 -7.03 12.94
CA ASP A 154 -29.28 -8.47 12.93
C ASP A 154 -28.04 -9.25 12.48
N LYS A 155 -27.36 -8.74 11.45
CA LYS A 155 -26.15 -9.39 10.89
C LYS A 155 -24.86 -8.94 11.60
N LYS A 156 -24.94 -7.96 12.50
CA LYS A 156 -23.80 -7.31 13.19
C LYS A 156 -22.69 -6.89 12.22
N ALA A 157 -23.06 -6.47 11.01
CA ALA A 157 -22.13 -6.20 9.92
C ALA A 157 -22.56 -4.96 9.12
N PHE A 158 -21.59 -4.32 8.46
CA PHE A 158 -21.87 -3.26 7.50
C PHE A 158 -22.22 -3.90 6.16
N CYS A 159 -23.41 -3.58 5.67
CA CYS A 159 -23.95 -4.07 4.41
C CYS A 159 -23.93 -2.92 3.40
N PHE A 160 -23.53 -3.22 2.17
CA PHE A 160 -23.61 -2.28 1.06
C PHE A 160 -23.77 -3.02 -0.26
N ARG A 161 -24.33 -2.33 -1.25
CA ARG A 161 -24.38 -2.83 -2.63
C ARG A 161 -23.19 -2.28 -3.40
N PHE A 162 -22.35 -3.18 -3.87
CA PHE A 162 -21.25 -2.87 -4.78
C PHE A 162 -21.73 -3.07 -6.22
N PHE A 163 -22.06 -1.98 -6.91
CA PHE A 163 -22.84 -1.96 -8.14
C PHE A 163 -24.14 -2.77 -7.97
N SER A 164 -24.22 -3.95 -8.59
CA SER A 164 -25.36 -4.87 -8.46
C SER A 164 -25.19 -5.92 -7.35
N ILE A 165 -23.99 -6.09 -6.80
CA ILE A 165 -23.64 -7.20 -5.90
C ILE A 165 -23.80 -6.77 -4.44
N PRO A 166 -24.68 -7.42 -3.64
CA PRO A 166 -24.77 -7.15 -2.22
C PRO A 166 -23.58 -7.78 -1.48
N LEU A 167 -22.86 -6.95 -0.72
CA LEU A 167 -21.69 -7.35 0.05
C LEU A 167 -21.88 -6.96 1.52
N LYS A 168 -21.32 -7.79 2.41
CA LYS A 168 -21.21 -7.50 3.85
C LYS A 168 -19.77 -7.54 4.31
N THR A 169 -19.44 -6.71 5.28
CA THR A 169 -18.10 -6.71 5.89
C THR A 169 -17.94 -7.83 6.90
N TYR A 170 -16.78 -8.48 6.90
CA TYR A 170 -16.34 -9.39 7.96
C TYR A 170 -15.17 -8.77 8.72
N LEU A 171 -15.44 -8.31 9.94
CA LEU A 171 -14.46 -7.60 10.79
C LEU A 171 -13.67 -8.54 11.72
N GLY A 172 -14.06 -9.81 11.84
CA GLY A 172 -13.41 -10.79 12.72
C GLY A 172 -13.50 -10.41 14.20
N LYS A 173 -12.55 -10.89 15.02
CA LYS A 173 -12.44 -10.59 16.47
C LYS A 173 -11.80 -9.21 16.78
N ASP A 174 -11.46 -8.43 15.76
CA ASP A 174 -10.72 -7.19 15.89
C ASP A 174 -11.70 -6.01 15.86
N TYR A 175 -12.26 -5.70 17.04
CA TYR A 175 -13.49 -4.90 17.16
C TYR A 175 -13.29 -3.38 17.18
N SER A 176 -12.08 -2.84 17.34
CA SER A 176 -11.91 -1.43 17.75
C SER A 176 -11.67 -0.43 16.62
N ASP A 177 -10.70 -0.66 15.73
CA ASP A 177 -10.25 0.38 14.79
C ASP A 177 -11.13 0.43 13.51
N LYS A 178 -11.35 -0.73 12.88
CA LYS A 178 -12.08 -0.80 11.59
C LYS A 178 -13.57 -0.50 11.72
N ARG A 179 -14.20 -0.96 12.80
CA ARG A 179 -15.62 -0.73 13.08
C ARG A 179 -15.88 0.76 13.28
N ARG A 180 -15.07 1.40 14.14
CA ARG A 180 -15.18 2.83 14.46
C ARG A 180 -14.95 3.71 13.22
N LEU A 181 -14.02 3.33 12.34
CA LEU A 181 -13.83 4.02 11.06
C LEU A 181 -15.04 3.89 10.13
N LEU A 182 -15.70 2.74 10.06
CA LEU A 182 -16.91 2.55 9.26
C LEU A 182 -18.12 3.27 9.86
N GLU A 183 -18.26 3.27 11.18
CA GLU A 183 -19.30 4.05 11.88
C GLU A 183 -19.14 5.54 11.58
N ARG A 184 -17.91 6.08 11.62
CA ARG A 184 -17.62 7.47 11.23
C ARG A 184 -17.95 7.80 9.78
N VAL A 185 -17.85 6.84 8.87
CA VAL A 185 -18.27 7.04 7.47
C VAL A 185 -19.79 7.13 7.37
N ILE A 186 -20.52 6.35 8.17
CA ILE A 186 -22.00 6.40 8.20
C ILE A 186 -22.49 7.70 8.85
N THR A 187 -21.85 8.16 9.94
CA THR A 187 -22.20 9.44 10.58
C THR A 187 -21.79 10.65 9.75
N GLY A 188 -20.96 10.47 8.73
CA GLY A 188 -20.48 11.54 7.84
C GLY A 188 -19.25 12.29 8.36
N GLU A 189 -18.65 11.85 9.48
CA GLU A 189 -17.42 12.44 10.04
C GLU A 189 -16.18 12.19 9.18
N THR A 190 -16.11 11.04 8.49
CA THR A 190 -14.97 10.69 7.62
C THR A 190 -15.43 10.32 6.22
N LYS A 191 -14.64 10.72 5.22
CA LYS A 191 -14.94 10.41 3.81
C LYS A 191 -14.23 9.13 3.38
N LEU A 192 -14.94 8.27 2.67
CA LEU A 192 -14.33 7.13 1.98
C LEU A 192 -13.91 7.58 0.57
N CYS A 193 -12.61 7.54 0.31
CA CYS A 193 -12.02 7.89 -0.98
C CYS A 193 -12.04 6.71 -1.95
N ALA A 194 -11.55 6.94 -3.17
CA ALA A 194 -11.24 5.91 -4.17
C ALA A 194 -10.53 4.70 -3.52
N SER A 195 -11.26 3.60 -3.44
CA SER A 195 -10.88 2.39 -2.71
C SER A 195 -10.61 1.26 -3.70
N HIS A 196 -10.02 0.16 -3.24
CA HIS A 196 -9.70 -0.96 -4.13
C HIS A 196 -10.28 -2.27 -3.60
N ILE A 197 -10.73 -3.15 -4.51
CA ILE A 197 -11.09 -4.53 -4.15
C ILE A 197 -10.00 -5.46 -4.66
N GLN A 198 -9.53 -6.36 -3.79
CA GLN A 198 -8.56 -7.38 -4.10
C GLN A 198 -9.12 -8.76 -3.78
N LEU A 199 -9.22 -9.64 -4.79
CA LEU A 199 -9.46 -11.06 -4.57
C LEU A 199 -8.12 -11.79 -4.48
N LYS A 200 -7.87 -12.48 -3.37
CA LYS A 200 -6.65 -13.25 -3.14
C LYS A 200 -6.94 -14.51 -2.34
N GLU A 201 -6.44 -15.66 -2.81
CA GLU A 201 -6.52 -16.95 -2.10
C GLU A 201 -7.96 -17.33 -1.70
N GLY A 202 -8.93 -17.07 -2.58
CA GLY A 202 -10.35 -17.36 -2.34
C GLY A 202 -11.07 -16.39 -1.40
N LYS A 203 -10.43 -15.29 -1.00
CA LYS A 203 -11.02 -14.25 -0.15
C LYS A 203 -11.09 -12.91 -0.87
N THR A 204 -12.17 -12.17 -0.64
CA THR A 204 -12.37 -10.80 -1.12
C THR A 204 -11.96 -9.81 -0.03
N PHE A 205 -11.10 -8.87 -0.39
CA PHE A 205 -10.62 -7.83 0.50
C PHE A 205 -10.91 -6.45 -0.07
N LEU A 206 -11.56 -5.60 0.72
CA LEU A 206 -11.67 -4.18 0.50
C LEU A 206 -10.45 -3.48 1.11
N LEU A 207 -9.67 -2.81 0.28
CA LEU A 207 -8.66 -1.84 0.67
C LEU A 207 -9.35 -0.46 0.72
N ALA A 208 -10.08 -0.23 1.81
CA ALA A 208 -10.81 1.01 2.03
C ALA A 208 -9.84 2.14 2.38
N VAL A 209 -9.92 3.25 1.65
CA VAL A 209 -9.12 4.45 1.89
C VAL A 209 -10.00 5.48 2.59
N PHE A 210 -9.70 5.78 3.84
CA PHE A 210 -10.41 6.77 4.66
C PHE A 210 -9.63 8.07 4.67
N GLU A 211 -10.32 9.19 4.51
CA GLU A 211 -9.78 10.53 4.77
C GLU A 211 -10.03 10.89 6.23
N ILE A 212 -8.94 11.08 6.98
CA ILE A 212 -8.96 11.37 8.43
C ILE A 212 -8.28 12.70 8.65
N GLU A 213 -8.89 13.57 9.45
CA GLU A 213 -8.27 14.81 9.89
C GLU A 213 -7.06 14.53 10.80
N LYS A 214 -6.00 15.33 10.66
CA LYS A 214 -4.86 15.26 11.58
C LYS A 214 -5.33 15.50 13.02
N GLU A 215 -4.78 14.75 13.96
CA GLU A 215 -5.10 14.94 15.37
C GLU A 215 -4.62 16.33 15.82
N LYS A 216 -5.53 17.16 16.33
CA LYS A 216 -5.20 18.50 16.83
C LYS A 216 -4.59 18.38 18.22
N HIS A 217 -3.27 18.22 18.28
CA HIS A 217 -2.51 18.28 19.52
C HIS A 217 -2.00 19.71 19.76
N LEU A 218 -2.00 20.15 21.02
CA LEU A 218 -1.34 21.41 21.44
C LEU A 218 0.17 21.16 21.46
N LEU A 219 0.81 21.29 20.30
CA LEU A 219 2.25 21.11 20.15
C LEU A 219 2.96 22.47 20.14
N LYS A 220 4.12 22.54 20.79
CA LYS A 220 4.99 23.71 20.79
C LYS A 220 6.10 23.49 19.77
N PRO A 221 6.21 24.30 18.70
CA PRO A 221 7.26 24.16 17.68
C PRO A 221 8.68 24.25 18.26
N GLU A 222 8.85 25.00 19.36
CA GLU A 222 10.11 25.23 20.05
C GLU A 222 10.69 23.97 20.72
N VAL A 223 9.83 23.02 21.10
CA VAL A 223 10.27 21.81 21.80
C VAL A 223 10.68 20.76 20.77
N VAL A 224 11.97 20.48 20.72
CA VAL A 224 12.59 19.57 19.77
C VAL A 224 12.85 18.21 20.41
N ALA A 225 12.36 17.15 19.77
CA ALA A 225 12.68 15.78 20.13
C ALA A 225 13.79 15.24 19.22
N GLU A 226 14.92 14.87 19.80
CA GLU A 226 16.01 14.24 19.07
C GLU A 226 15.90 12.72 19.21
N ALA A 227 15.64 12.03 18.10
CA ALA A 227 15.63 10.58 18.03
C ALA A 227 16.91 10.08 17.35
N SER A 228 17.66 9.28 18.09
CA SER A 228 18.89 8.62 17.61
C SER A 228 18.71 7.11 17.61
N LEU A 229 19.26 6.46 16.58
CA LEU A 229 19.24 5.00 16.43
C LEU A 229 20.56 4.44 16.97
N SER A 230 20.46 3.48 17.89
CA SER A 230 21.61 2.85 18.55
C SER A 230 21.54 1.32 18.45
N LEU A 231 22.70 0.67 18.57
CA LEU A 231 22.84 -0.79 18.50
C LEU A 231 22.24 -1.49 19.73
N GLU A 232 22.38 -0.87 20.89
CA GLU A 232 21.89 -1.43 22.16
C GLU A 232 20.40 -1.17 22.38
N TYR A 233 19.94 0.02 21.97
CA TYR A 233 18.56 0.47 22.10
C TYR A 233 18.02 0.93 20.75
N PRO A 234 16.90 0.37 20.27
CA PRO A 234 16.34 0.71 18.98
C PRO A 234 16.11 2.16 18.67
N ILE A 235 15.57 2.89 19.62
CA ILE A 235 15.41 4.32 19.48
C ILE A 235 15.73 4.92 20.84
N VAL A 236 16.64 5.88 20.85
CA VAL A 236 16.92 6.71 22.02
C VAL A 236 16.43 8.11 21.70
N VAL A 237 15.46 8.56 22.48
CA VAL A 237 14.81 9.86 22.32
C VAL A 237 15.25 10.76 23.44
N LYS A 238 15.63 12.00 23.12
CA LYS A 238 15.93 13.05 24.08
C LYS A 238 15.03 14.25 23.79
N ILE A 239 14.40 14.76 24.83
CA ILE A 239 13.66 16.04 24.81
C ILE A 239 14.16 16.81 26.03
N ASP A 240 14.90 17.88 25.82
CA ASP A 240 15.57 18.66 26.88
C ASP A 240 16.36 17.76 27.86
N LYS A 241 15.78 17.50 29.04
CA LYS A 241 16.36 16.64 30.11
C LYS A 241 15.78 15.23 30.15
N ALA A 242 14.66 14.99 29.46
CA ALA A 242 13.98 13.71 29.45
C ALA A 242 14.57 12.79 28.38
N LYS A 243 15.03 11.61 28.80
CA LYS A 243 15.54 10.56 27.91
C LYS A 243 14.66 9.33 27.98
N LEU A 244 14.27 8.79 26.83
CA LEU A 244 13.56 7.52 26.72
C LEU A 244 14.30 6.56 25.79
N ASN A 245 14.58 5.37 26.30
CA ASN A 245 15.10 4.26 25.50
C ASN A 245 13.93 3.35 25.10
N ILE A 246 13.75 3.11 23.81
CA ILE A 246 12.66 2.31 23.26
C ILE A 246 13.21 0.99 22.75
N GLY A 247 12.82 -0.09 23.42
CA GLY A 247 13.25 -1.46 23.13
C GLY A 247 14.64 -1.78 23.68
N THR A 248 15.05 -3.04 23.59
CA THR A 248 16.39 -3.50 24.00
C THR A 248 16.98 -4.44 22.96
N ARG A 249 18.31 -4.60 22.97
CA ARG A 249 19.04 -5.58 22.14
C ARG A 249 18.51 -6.99 22.33
N GLU A 250 18.19 -7.37 23.56
CA GLU A 250 17.66 -8.70 23.85
C GLU A 250 16.27 -8.93 23.27
N GLU A 251 15.38 -7.96 23.47
CA GLU A 251 14.03 -8.03 22.95
C GLU A 251 14.06 -8.12 21.42
N PHE A 252 14.76 -7.20 20.75
CA PHE A 252 14.67 -7.07 19.29
C PHE A 252 15.64 -8.00 18.55
N LEU A 253 16.94 -7.85 18.79
CA LEU A 253 18.01 -8.48 17.99
C LEU A 253 18.14 -9.97 18.31
N TYR A 254 18.31 -10.36 19.58
CA TYR A 254 18.50 -11.77 19.93
C TYR A 254 17.29 -12.63 19.59
N ARG A 255 16.08 -12.10 19.80
CA ARG A 255 14.85 -12.81 19.40
C ARG A 255 14.77 -12.98 17.88
N ARG A 256 15.16 -11.98 17.10
CA ARG A 256 15.23 -12.09 15.63
C ARG A 256 16.27 -13.13 15.20
N LEU A 257 17.45 -13.12 15.81
CA LEU A 257 18.52 -14.11 15.53
C LEU A 257 18.09 -15.53 15.86
N ALA A 258 17.39 -15.75 16.97
CA ALA A 258 16.84 -17.06 17.31
C ALA A 258 15.86 -17.58 16.24
N ILE A 259 15.02 -16.70 15.69
CA ILE A 259 14.09 -17.04 14.59
C ILE A 259 14.86 -17.36 13.31
N GLN A 260 15.90 -16.59 12.98
CA GLN A 260 16.76 -16.84 11.82
C GLN A 260 17.52 -18.16 11.95
N ALA A 261 18.05 -18.48 13.13
CA ALA A 261 18.70 -19.75 13.41
C ALA A 261 17.72 -20.92 13.28
N ALA A 262 16.48 -20.77 13.77
CA ALA A 262 15.43 -21.76 13.58
C ALA A 262 15.07 -21.95 12.10
N ARG A 263 15.03 -20.86 11.32
CA ARG A 263 14.83 -20.91 9.86
C ARG A 263 15.96 -21.65 9.17
N LYS A 264 17.22 -21.41 9.54
CA LYS A 264 18.40 -22.09 8.99
C LYS A 264 18.35 -23.60 9.28
N ARG A 265 18.08 -23.99 10.53
CA ARG A 265 17.88 -25.40 10.91
C ARG A 265 16.73 -26.06 10.13
N ALA A 266 15.63 -25.34 9.92
CA ALA A 266 14.52 -25.83 9.11
C ALA A 266 14.88 -25.98 7.62
N GLN A 267 15.79 -25.16 7.10
CA GLN A 267 16.27 -25.24 5.73
C GLN A 267 17.22 -26.43 5.53
N GLU A 268 18.13 -26.66 6.48
CA GLU A 268 18.97 -27.86 6.51
C GLU A 268 18.10 -29.11 6.65
N GLY A 269 17.18 -29.14 7.63
CA GLY A 269 16.23 -30.23 7.83
C GLY A 269 15.31 -30.49 6.65
N ALA A 270 15.03 -29.46 5.84
CA ALA A 270 14.21 -29.62 4.64
C ALA A 270 14.89 -30.54 3.62
N SER A 271 16.22 -30.62 3.54
CA SER A 271 16.92 -31.49 2.57
C SER A 271 16.56 -32.97 2.79
N TYR A 272 16.50 -33.39 4.06
CA TYR A 272 16.22 -34.76 4.53
C TYR A 272 14.72 -35.13 4.52
N CYS A 273 13.82 -34.19 4.24
CA CYS A 273 12.38 -34.47 4.18
C CYS A 273 12.01 -35.25 2.90
N LYS A 274 11.10 -36.24 3.03
CA LYS A 274 10.58 -37.04 1.90
C LYS A 274 10.08 -36.15 0.75
N SER A 275 10.61 -36.35 -0.45
CA SER A 275 10.12 -35.73 -1.69
C SER A 275 8.92 -36.51 -2.23
N GLY A 276 7.88 -35.81 -2.64
CA GLY A 276 6.68 -36.44 -3.23
C GLY A 276 5.54 -35.44 -3.43
N ASN A 277 5.35 -34.54 -2.46
CA ASN A 277 4.28 -33.52 -2.49
C ASN A 277 4.77 -32.12 -2.94
N GLY A 278 5.87 -32.08 -3.70
CA GLY A 278 6.44 -30.86 -4.28
C GLY A 278 7.19 -29.93 -3.30
N ARG A 279 7.83 -28.89 -3.88
CA ARG A 279 8.67 -27.92 -3.14
C ARG A 279 7.92 -27.20 -2.04
N LYS A 280 6.68 -26.77 -2.29
CA LYS A 280 5.87 -26.01 -1.31
C LYS A 280 5.65 -26.80 -0.03
N ARG A 281 5.41 -28.12 -0.11
CA ARG A 281 5.27 -28.97 1.08
C ARG A 281 6.61 -29.12 1.79
N LYS A 282 7.70 -29.37 1.03
CA LYS A 282 9.06 -29.53 1.55
C LYS A 282 9.55 -28.27 2.30
N THR A 283 9.29 -27.08 1.79
CA THR A 283 9.73 -25.81 2.37
C THR A 283 8.71 -25.16 3.32
N LYS A 284 7.62 -25.84 3.69
CA LYS A 284 6.55 -25.27 4.53
C LYS A 284 7.07 -24.75 5.87
N ALA A 285 7.96 -25.50 6.52
CA ALA A 285 8.56 -25.10 7.80
C ALA A 285 9.45 -23.85 7.64
N VAL A 286 10.26 -23.80 6.59
CA VAL A 286 11.12 -22.64 6.27
C VAL A 286 10.26 -21.39 6.04
N GLN A 287 9.17 -21.52 5.27
CA GLN A 287 8.26 -20.41 5.00
C GLN A 287 7.55 -19.92 6.27
N ARG A 288 7.16 -20.83 7.17
CA ARG A 288 6.57 -20.47 8.47
C ARG A 288 7.51 -19.60 9.30
N PHE A 289 8.80 -19.95 9.41
CA PHE A 289 9.77 -19.14 10.16
C PHE A 289 10.05 -17.80 9.46
N HIS A 290 10.06 -17.77 8.13
CA HIS A 290 10.20 -16.53 7.37
C HIS A 290 9.03 -15.56 7.63
N GLU A 291 7.80 -16.06 7.61
CA GLU A 291 6.60 -15.26 7.93
C GLU A 291 6.62 -14.82 9.40
N LEU A 292 7.09 -15.67 10.32
CA LEU A 292 7.23 -15.35 11.73
C LEU A 292 8.25 -14.23 11.97
N GLU A 293 9.42 -14.27 11.33
CA GLU A 293 10.43 -13.20 11.37
C GLU A 293 9.83 -11.87 10.89
N LYS A 294 9.17 -11.89 9.72
CA LYS A 294 8.55 -10.70 9.13
C LYS A 294 7.49 -10.09 10.04
N ASN A 295 6.60 -10.92 10.59
CA ASN A 295 5.55 -10.47 11.49
C ASN A 295 6.13 -9.93 12.80
N TYR A 296 7.17 -10.57 13.33
CA TYR A 296 7.88 -10.14 14.53
C TYR A 296 8.45 -8.73 14.37
N VAL A 297 9.27 -8.52 13.33
CA VAL A 297 9.89 -7.22 13.04
C VAL A 297 8.81 -6.16 12.84
N ASN A 298 7.83 -6.41 11.97
CA ASN A 298 6.78 -5.44 11.68
C ASN A 298 5.99 -5.02 12.95
N SER A 299 5.66 -5.97 13.83
CA SER A 299 4.99 -5.69 15.10
C SER A 299 5.82 -4.81 16.02
N ARG A 300 7.13 -5.08 16.16
CA ARG A 300 8.02 -4.29 17.00
C ARG A 300 8.23 -2.89 16.44
N LEU A 301 8.44 -2.74 15.14
CA LEU A 301 8.55 -1.43 14.50
C LEU A 301 7.27 -0.60 14.68
N HIS A 302 6.09 -1.21 14.61
CA HIS A 302 4.83 -0.54 14.93
C HIS A 302 4.73 -0.11 16.40
N LEU A 303 5.21 -0.93 17.34
CA LEU A 303 5.25 -0.59 18.77
C LEU A 303 6.20 0.58 19.03
N TYR A 304 7.44 0.50 18.51
CA TYR A 304 8.48 1.49 18.76
C TYR A 304 8.13 2.85 18.18
N SER A 305 7.69 2.89 16.92
CA SER A 305 7.22 4.13 16.30
C SER A 305 5.98 4.71 17.00
N ARG A 306 5.15 3.91 17.68
CA ARG A 306 4.03 4.43 18.48
C ARG A 306 4.54 5.06 19.76
N LYS A 307 5.38 4.32 20.51
CA LYS A 307 5.99 4.81 21.76
C LYS A 307 6.77 6.10 21.57
N LEU A 308 7.46 6.25 20.44
CA LEU A 308 8.19 7.46 20.07
C LEU A 308 7.23 8.66 19.98
N ILE A 309 6.17 8.53 19.18
CA ILE A 309 5.20 9.62 18.97
C ILE A 309 4.41 9.90 20.24
N ASP A 310 3.99 8.87 20.98
CA ASP A 310 3.30 9.04 22.27
C ASP A 310 4.18 9.81 23.28
N PHE A 311 5.51 9.58 23.25
CA PHE A 311 6.47 10.35 24.05
C PHE A 311 6.56 11.80 23.59
N CYS A 312 6.68 12.06 22.28
CA CYS A 312 6.69 13.42 21.74
C CYS A 312 5.41 14.20 22.10
N VAL A 313 4.24 13.58 21.97
CA VAL A 313 2.95 14.18 22.34
C VAL A 313 2.88 14.47 23.84
N LYS A 314 3.39 13.57 24.70
CA LYS A 314 3.42 13.76 26.16
C LYS A 314 4.21 15.01 26.57
N TYR A 315 5.31 15.31 25.87
CA TYR A 315 6.15 16.49 26.12
C TYR A 315 5.79 17.68 25.21
N GLN A 316 4.70 17.59 24.45
CA GLN A 316 4.22 18.63 23.53
C GLN A 316 5.27 19.07 22.48
N ALA A 317 6.14 18.14 22.06
CA ALA A 317 7.18 18.42 21.07
C ALA A 317 6.57 18.58 19.66
N GLY A 318 6.75 19.76 19.06
CA GLY A 318 6.27 20.06 17.71
C GLY A 318 7.21 19.56 16.61
N THR A 319 8.50 19.41 16.92
CA THR A 319 9.54 19.03 15.95
C THR A 319 10.23 17.75 16.40
N LEU A 320 10.30 16.76 15.50
CA LEU A 320 11.05 15.52 15.69
C LEU A 320 12.23 15.50 14.71
N ILE A 321 13.44 15.58 15.26
CA ILE A 321 14.68 15.41 14.50
C ILE A 321 15.09 13.95 14.59
N LEU A 322 15.02 13.25 13.46
CA LEU A 322 15.74 12.00 13.29
C LEU A 322 17.15 12.35 12.87
N LEU A 323 18.12 12.18 13.78
CA LEU A 323 19.53 12.38 13.47
C LEU A 323 19.96 11.28 12.48
N ASN A 324 20.28 11.66 11.23
CA ASN A 324 20.64 10.74 10.17
C ASN A 324 21.88 9.96 10.52
N GLN A 325 21.85 8.80 9.90
CA GLN A 325 22.80 7.75 9.95
C GLN A 325 23.78 7.86 8.77
N GLU A 326 24.00 8.99 8.10
CA GLU A 326 24.95 9.01 6.96
C GLU A 326 26.39 8.74 7.41
N ASP A 327 26.82 9.35 8.52
CA ASP A 327 28.12 9.02 9.15
C ASP A 327 28.16 7.58 9.70
N LYS A 328 27.00 7.02 10.06
CA LYS A 328 26.88 5.62 10.52
C LYS A 328 26.60 4.62 9.40
N ILE A 329 26.21 5.02 8.20
CA ILE A 329 26.06 4.18 7.00
C ILE A 329 27.45 3.96 6.39
N GLY A 330 28.35 4.94 6.52
CA GLY A 330 29.80 4.77 6.33
C GLY A 330 30.37 3.69 7.26
N ILE A 331 30.06 3.76 8.56
CA ILE A 331 30.47 2.75 9.55
C ILE A 331 29.70 1.43 9.37
N ALA A 332 28.46 1.44 8.87
CA ALA A 332 27.65 0.25 8.65
C ALA A 332 28.01 -0.54 7.38
N LYS A 333 28.94 -0.04 6.54
CA LYS A 333 29.64 -0.89 5.58
C LYS A 333 30.59 -1.88 6.29
N GLU A 334 31.10 -1.54 7.47
CA GLU A 334 31.93 -2.46 8.27
C GLU A 334 31.08 -3.48 9.05
N GLU A 335 29.79 -3.23 9.28
CA GLU A 335 28.86 -4.16 9.94
C GLU A 335 27.61 -4.46 9.09
N GLU A 336 27.79 -5.19 7.99
CA GLU A 336 26.71 -5.72 7.12
C GLU A 336 25.59 -6.43 7.92
N PHE A 337 25.95 -6.99 9.08
CA PHE A 337 25.08 -7.62 10.06
C PHE A 337 23.97 -6.70 10.60
N VAL A 338 24.28 -5.43 10.82
CA VAL A 338 23.36 -4.46 11.44
C VAL A 338 22.33 -3.99 10.42
N LEU A 339 22.78 -3.61 9.21
CA LEU A 339 21.90 -3.18 8.13
C LEU A 339 20.87 -4.25 7.78
N ARG A 340 21.28 -5.52 7.75
CA ARG A 340 20.39 -6.65 7.48
C ARG A 340 19.30 -6.85 8.55
N ASN A 341 19.61 -6.54 9.80
CA ASN A 341 18.76 -6.90 10.95
C ASN A 341 17.94 -5.75 11.54
N TRP A 342 18.17 -4.50 11.12
CA TRP A 342 17.52 -3.35 11.75
C TRP A 342 16.34 -2.75 10.99
N SER A 343 16.15 -3.07 9.71
CA SER A 343 14.99 -2.61 8.91
C SER A 343 14.71 -1.10 9.05
N TYR A 344 15.76 -0.26 9.11
CA TYR A 344 15.66 1.18 9.40
C TYR A 344 14.70 1.92 8.47
N TYR A 345 14.71 1.59 7.18
CA TYR A 345 13.81 2.19 6.20
C TYR A 345 12.32 1.95 6.53
N GLU A 346 11.96 0.74 6.97
CA GLU A 346 10.59 0.43 7.38
C GLU A 346 10.20 1.18 8.66
N LEU A 347 11.15 1.39 9.58
CA LEU A 347 10.94 2.16 10.80
C LEU A 347 10.68 3.63 10.49
N MET A 348 11.55 4.26 9.68
CA MET A 348 11.38 5.66 9.26
C MET A 348 10.03 5.90 8.59
N THR A 349 9.63 4.98 7.69
CA THR A 349 8.33 5.08 7.02
C THR A 349 7.17 5.08 8.01
N LYS A 350 7.24 4.26 9.07
CA LYS A 350 6.22 4.20 10.13
C LYS A 350 6.24 5.43 11.05
N ILE A 351 7.42 5.96 11.35
CA ILE A 351 7.58 7.19 12.14
C ILE A 351 6.98 8.36 11.38
N LYS A 352 7.39 8.56 10.13
CA LYS A 352 6.86 9.62 9.25
C LYS A 352 5.34 9.62 9.20
N TYR A 353 4.74 8.46 8.92
CA TYR A 353 3.29 8.33 8.86
C TYR A 353 2.59 8.73 10.17
N LYS A 354 3.15 8.36 11.33
CA LYS A 354 2.55 8.65 12.64
C LYS A 354 2.84 10.07 13.13
N ALA A 355 3.99 10.63 12.79
CA ALA A 355 4.33 12.03 13.05
C ALA A 355 3.37 12.95 12.26
N GLU A 356 3.18 12.69 10.96
CA GLU A 356 2.21 13.40 10.13
C GLU A 356 0.79 13.32 10.71
N LYS A 357 0.40 12.15 11.26
CA LYS A 357 -0.90 11.93 11.91
C LYS A 357 -1.08 12.77 13.18
N ALA A 358 -0.03 12.90 13.97
CA ALA A 358 -0.01 13.69 15.20
C ALA A 358 0.23 15.19 14.94
N GLY A 359 0.51 15.60 13.71
CA GLY A 359 0.87 16.99 13.39
C GLY A 359 2.28 17.39 13.83
N ILE A 360 3.17 16.43 14.04
CA ILE A 360 4.58 16.66 14.39
C ILE A 360 5.39 16.80 13.10
N GLU A 361 6.18 17.86 13.00
CA GLU A 361 7.10 18.05 11.87
C GLU A 361 8.30 17.12 12.01
N LEU A 362 8.53 16.31 10.98
CA LEU A 362 9.67 15.40 10.94
C LEU A 362 10.78 15.99 10.10
N ILE A 363 11.91 16.28 10.73
CA ILE A 363 13.15 16.67 10.07
C ILE A 363 14.07 15.46 10.07
N THR A 364 14.43 14.99 8.88
CA THR A 364 15.53 14.04 8.70
C THR A 364 16.78 14.88 8.51
N GLY A 365 17.50 15.14 9.61
CA GLY A 365 18.82 15.78 9.57
C GLY A 365 19.87 14.76 9.27
#